data_AF-I6YQ41-F1
#
_entry.id   AF-I6YQ41-F1
#
_cell.length_a   1.000
_cell.length_b   1.000
_cell.length_c   1.000
_cell.angle_alpha   90.00
_cell.angle_beta   90.00
_cell.angle_gamma   90.00
#
_symmetry.space_group_name_H-M   'P 1'
#
loop_
_entity.id
_entity.type
_entity.pdbx_description
1 polymer ?
#
loop_
_entity_poly.entity_id
_entity_poly.type
_entity_poly.pdbx_seq_one_letter_code
_entity_poly.pdbx_strand_id
1 'polypeptide(L)'
;MLRLVFYIFPLMGGALSTLPPVVEIGNGLLQGTYYQTINDRDVLAFLGVPFAEPPVGNMRFRPPLPVRGWQGIKVVNDTRPPCLQYNHYLSAIGKKPIIGNEDCLYLDVYTPRLPSRGDRLMEVVV
;
A
#
# COMPACT_ATOMS: atom_id res chain seq x y z
N MET A 1 35.88 -17.14 -49.37
CA MET A 1 34.44 -17.35 -49.18
C MET A 1 34.08 -16.93 -47.75
N LEU A 2 33.80 -15.64 -47.54
CA LEU A 2 33.52 -15.08 -46.21
C LEU A 2 32.01 -15.17 -45.97
N ARG A 3 31.56 -16.06 -45.06
CA ARG A 3 30.14 -16.21 -44.72
C ARG A 3 29.77 -15.15 -43.68
N LEU A 4 29.03 -14.11 -44.08
CA LEU A 4 28.33 -13.22 -43.14
C LEU A 4 27.27 -14.03 -42.39
N VAL A 5 27.39 -14.15 -41.07
CA VAL A 5 26.37 -14.71 -40.20
C VAL A 5 25.54 -13.54 -39.66
N PHE A 6 24.30 -13.41 -40.15
CA PHE A 6 23.33 -12.47 -39.60
C PHE A 6 22.77 -13.05 -38.29
N TYR A 7 23.27 -12.56 -37.16
CA TYR A 7 22.61 -12.81 -35.88
C TYR A 7 21.34 -11.96 -35.80
N ILE A 8 20.19 -12.59 -36.02
CA ILE A 8 18.89 -12.02 -35.65
C ILE A 8 18.86 -12.04 -34.12
N PHE A 9 19.15 -10.89 -33.51
CA PHE A 9 18.89 -10.68 -32.09
C PHE A 9 17.37 -10.61 -31.94
N PRO A 10 16.71 -11.57 -31.26
CA PRO A 10 15.27 -11.48 -31.07
C PRO A 10 15.01 -10.22 -30.23
N LEU A 11 14.21 -9.30 -30.76
CA LEU A 11 13.71 -8.17 -30.01
C LEU A 11 12.77 -8.74 -28.94
N MET A 12 13.32 -9.09 -27.77
CA MET A 12 12.50 -9.35 -26.59
C MET A 12 11.80 -8.03 -26.27
N GLY A 13 10.52 -7.95 -26.62
CA GLY A 13 9.63 -6.90 -26.14
C GLY A 13 9.55 -7.01 -24.62
N GLY A 14 10.41 -6.28 -23.92
CA GLY A 14 10.30 -6.09 -22.50
C GLY A 14 8.98 -5.36 -22.24
N ALA A 15 8.10 -5.95 -21.43
CA ALA A 15 6.97 -5.23 -20.88
C ALA A 15 7.50 -3.96 -20.18
N LEU A 16 6.97 -2.79 -20.55
CA LEU A 16 7.22 -1.57 -19.79
C LEU A 16 6.66 -1.80 -18.38
N SER A 17 7.52 -2.06 -17.40
CA SER A 17 7.10 -2.04 -16.00
C SER A 17 6.83 -0.60 -15.62
N THR A 18 5.56 -0.26 -15.41
CA THR A 18 5.18 1.03 -14.83
C THR A 18 5.75 1.07 -13.41
N LEU A 19 6.59 2.07 -13.14
CA LEU A 19 7.17 2.25 -11.81
C LEU A 19 6.04 2.50 -10.80
N PRO A 20 6.10 1.89 -9.59
CA PRO A 20 5.08 2.13 -8.57
C PRO A 20 4.97 3.62 -8.21
N PRO A 21 3.76 4.11 -7.88
CA PRO A 21 3.56 5.53 -7.59
C PRO A 21 4.25 5.94 -6.30
N VAL A 22 4.93 7.08 -6.31
CA VAL A 22 5.54 7.69 -5.13
C VAL A 22 4.88 9.03 -4.84
N VAL A 23 4.51 9.27 -3.58
CA VAL A 23 3.91 10.53 -3.11
C VAL A 23 4.65 11.03 -1.87
N GLU A 24 4.68 12.34 -1.70
CA GLU A 24 5.22 13.00 -0.51
C GLU A 24 4.08 13.40 0.43
N ILE A 25 4.23 13.07 1.71
CA ILE A 25 3.37 13.53 2.79
C ILE A 25 4.23 14.20 3.87
N GLY A 26 3.60 14.85 4.85
CA GLY A 26 4.32 15.55 5.93
C GLY A 26 5.29 14.67 6.73
N ASN A 27 5.09 13.35 6.72
CA ASN A 27 5.96 12.38 7.42
C ASN A 27 7.09 11.81 6.54
N GLY A 28 7.05 12.01 5.22
CA GLY A 28 8.06 11.47 4.29
C GLY A 28 7.46 10.95 2.98
N LEU A 29 8.28 10.20 2.25
CA LEU A 29 7.89 9.61 0.96
C LEU A 29 7.21 8.26 1.14
N LEU A 30 6.14 8.03 0.40
CA LEU A 30 5.39 6.78 0.34
C LEU A 30 5.46 6.21 -1.08
N GLN A 31 5.73 4.91 -1.20
CA GLN A 31 5.58 4.17 -2.46
C GLN A 31 4.38 3.23 -2.36
N GLY A 32 3.34 3.50 -3.15
CA GLY A 32 2.15 2.67 -3.26
C GLY A 32 2.31 1.55 -4.28
N THR A 33 1.18 1.04 -4.75
CA THR A 33 1.08 0.04 -5.81
C THR A 33 -0.07 0.36 -6.76
N TYR A 34 -0.04 -0.24 -7.95
CA TYR A 34 -1.23 -0.38 -8.77
C TYR A 34 -2.05 -1.57 -8.27
N TYR A 35 -3.37 -1.42 -8.28
CA TYR A 35 -4.32 -2.46 -7.90
C TYR A 35 -5.41 -2.52 -8.96
N GLN A 36 -5.74 -3.73 -9.42
CA GLN A 36 -6.78 -3.93 -10.43
C GLN A 36 -8.08 -4.33 -9.73
N THR A 37 -9.15 -3.60 -10.00
CA THR A 37 -10.48 -3.93 -9.49
C THR A 37 -11.05 -5.17 -10.19
N ILE A 38 -12.13 -5.74 -9.64
CA ILE A 38 -12.85 -6.89 -10.24
C ILE A 38 -13.41 -6.63 -11.66
N ASN A 39 -13.50 -5.36 -12.06
CA ASN A 39 -13.97 -4.93 -13.39
C ASN A 39 -12.81 -4.36 -14.24
N ASP A 40 -11.58 -4.80 -14.00
CA ASP A 40 -10.39 -4.45 -14.78
C ASP A 40 -10.06 -2.95 -14.83
N ARG A 41 -10.50 -2.18 -13.84
CA ARG A 41 -10.06 -0.79 -13.67
C ARG A 41 -8.84 -0.73 -12.78
N ASP A 42 -7.80 -0.07 -13.27
CA ASP A 42 -6.60 0.25 -12.49
C ASP A 42 -6.91 1.37 -11.50
N VAL A 43 -6.50 1.15 -10.25
CA VAL A 43 -6.48 2.17 -9.21
C VAL A 43 -5.10 2.20 -8.57
N LEU A 44 -4.71 3.36 -8.05
CA LEU A 44 -3.54 3.49 -7.22
C LEU A 44 -3.95 3.21 -5.77
N ALA A 45 -3.14 2.42 -5.08
CA ALA A 45 -3.38 2.01 -3.72
C ALA A 45 -2.15 2.29 -2.86
N PHE A 46 -2.38 2.90 -1.69
CA PHE A 46 -1.39 3.10 -0.63
C PHE A 46 -1.90 2.37 0.59
N LEU A 47 -1.39 1.17 0.81
CA LEU A 47 -1.92 0.21 1.76
C LEU A 47 -1.00 0.12 2.99
N GLY A 48 -1.60 0.18 4.18
CA GLY A 48 -0.86 0.13 5.43
C GLY A 48 -0.08 1.41 5.73
N VAL A 49 -0.65 2.57 5.42
CA VAL A 49 -0.06 3.89 5.77
C VAL A 49 -0.26 4.12 7.27
N PRO A 50 0.83 4.29 8.06
CA PRO A 50 0.68 4.55 9.49
C PRO A 50 0.12 5.95 9.72
N PHE A 51 -0.87 6.08 10.60
CA PHE A 51 -1.40 7.38 11.03
C PHE A 51 -1.12 7.70 12.50
N ALA A 52 -0.67 6.73 13.29
CA ALA A 52 -0.19 6.92 14.66
C ALA A 52 0.92 5.94 15.03
N GLU A 53 1.69 6.25 16.08
CA GLU A 53 2.65 5.33 16.68
C GLU A 53 1.94 4.08 17.25
N PRO A 54 2.57 2.89 17.21
CA PRO A 54 1.96 1.66 17.70
C PRO A 54 1.54 1.77 19.19
N PRO A 55 0.28 1.47 19.54
CA PRO A 55 -0.24 1.63 20.90
C PRO A 55 0.11 0.44 21.81
N VAL A 56 1.37 0.00 21.78
CA VAL A 56 1.86 -1.20 22.47
C VAL A 56 2.60 -0.86 23.77
N GLY A 57 2.69 -1.84 24.68
CA GLY A 57 3.40 -1.70 25.94
C GLY A 57 2.88 -0.53 26.79
N ASN A 58 3.75 0.42 27.15
CA ASN A 58 3.38 1.60 27.95
C ASN A 58 2.41 2.56 27.25
N MET A 59 2.22 2.42 25.93
CA MET A 59 1.27 3.23 25.15
C MET A 59 -0.11 2.60 25.07
N ARG A 60 -0.28 1.37 25.57
CA ARG A 60 -1.57 0.69 25.58
C ARG A 60 -2.58 1.48 26.41
N PHE A 61 -3.79 1.64 25.86
CA PHE A 61 -4.90 2.41 26.46
C PHE A 61 -4.62 3.91 26.67
N ARG A 62 -3.60 4.47 26.01
CA ARG A 62 -3.34 5.91 25.97
C ARG A 62 -3.81 6.51 24.65
N PRO A 63 -4.02 7.84 24.59
CA PRO A 63 -4.24 8.52 23.32
C PRO A 63 -3.11 8.21 22.32
N PRO A 64 -3.43 8.02 21.03
CA PRO A 64 -2.42 7.76 20.01
C PRO A 64 -1.47 8.96 19.87
N LEU A 65 -0.20 8.67 19.62
CA LEU A 65 0.79 9.70 19.31
C LEU A 65 0.96 9.83 17.78
N PRO A 66 1.24 11.03 17.25
CA PRO A 66 1.54 11.21 15.84
C PRO A 66 2.74 10.37 15.41
N VAL A 67 2.68 9.80 14.21
CA VAL A 67 3.80 9.04 13.62
C VAL A 67 5.00 9.97 13.43
N ARG A 68 6.18 9.50 13.83
CA ARG A 68 7.44 10.17 13.50
C ARG A 68 7.72 10.10 12.00
N GLY A 69 8.28 11.19 11.46
CA GLY A 69 8.76 11.17 10.08
C GLY A 69 9.84 10.12 9.88
N TRP A 70 9.98 9.64 8.64
CA TRP A 70 11.00 8.68 8.24
C TRP A 70 11.89 9.24 7.14
N GLN A 71 13.09 8.68 7.02
CA GLN A 71 14.00 8.96 5.91
C GLN A 71 13.78 7.95 4.78
N GLY A 72 14.01 8.39 3.55
CA GLY A 72 13.84 7.55 2.36
C GLY A 72 12.37 7.28 2.03
N ILE A 73 12.14 6.24 1.24
CA ILE A 73 10.83 5.85 0.72
C ILE A 73 10.27 4.71 1.57
N LYS A 74 9.07 4.89 2.12
CA LYS A 74 8.34 3.84 2.83
C LYS A 74 7.39 3.14 1.87
N VAL A 75 7.58 1.84 1.70
CA VAL A 75 6.71 1.00 0.87
C VAL A 75 5.40 0.71 1.61
N VAL A 76 4.28 1.04 0.97
CA VAL A 76 2.90 0.91 1.47
C VAL A 76 2.05 0.20 0.41
N ASN A 77 2.33 -1.08 0.21
CA ASN A 77 1.76 -1.91 -0.85
C ASN A 77 0.96 -3.12 -0.34
N ASP A 78 0.78 -3.25 0.98
CA ASP A 78 -0.05 -4.30 1.58
C ASP A 78 -0.79 -3.79 2.82
N THR A 79 -2.00 -4.30 3.00
CA THR A 79 -2.87 -3.99 4.14
C THR A 79 -2.26 -4.52 5.42
N ARG A 80 -2.53 -3.84 6.55
CA ARG A 80 -2.03 -4.28 7.86
C ARG A 80 -3.05 -5.15 8.58
N PRO A 81 -2.59 -6.02 9.50
CA PRO A 81 -3.51 -6.82 10.30
C PRO A 81 -4.53 -5.94 11.02
N PRO A 82 -5.77 -6.42 11.20
CA PRO A 82 -6.76 -5.67 11.94
C PRO A 82 -6.36 -5.54 13.41
N CYS A 83 -6.97 -4.59 14.11
CA CYS A 83 -6.82 -4.52 15.57
C CYS A 83 -7.31 -5.80 16.25
N LEU A 84 -6.68 -6.11 17.39
CA LEU A 84 -7.00 -7.29 18.19
C LEU A 84 -8.51 -7.36 18.47
N GLN A 85 -9.15 -8.44 18.02
CA GLN A 85 -10.60 -8.61 18.11
C GLN A 85 -11.04 -10.07 18.16
N TYR A 86 -12.29 -10.28 18.58
CA TYR A 86 -12.96 -11.57 18.51
C TYR A 86 -13.69 -11.73 17.18
N ASN A 87 -13.34 -12.76 16.42
CA ASN A 87 -14.00 -13.11 15.17
C ASN A 87 -15.04 -14.22 15.40
N HIS A 88 -16.32 -13.84 15.37
CA HIS A 88 -17.45 -14.76 15.57
C HIS A 88 -17.56 -15.84 14.49
N TYR A 89 -17.19 -15.53 13.25
CA TYR A 89 -17.21 -16.52 12.17
C TYR A 89 -16.19 -17.63 12.41
N LEU A 90 -14.95 -17.28 12.77
CA LEU A 90 -13.91 -18.27 13.09
C LEU A 90 -14.32 -19.15 14.27
N SER A 91 -14.96 -18.57 15.28
CA SER A 91 -15.54 -19.32 16.40
C SER A 91 -16.57 -20.35 15.94
N ALA A 92 -17.49 -19.96 15.04
CA ALA A 92 -18.57 -20.82 14.56
C ALA A 92 -18.07 -22.03 13.76
N ILE A 93 -16.91 -21.90 13.10
CA ILE A 93 -16.26 -22.99 12.35
C ILE A 93 -15.19 -23.73 13.14
N GLY A 94 -15.14 -23.57 14.47
CA GLY A 94 -14.21 -24.28 15.35
C GLY A 94 -12.74 -23.86 15.22
N LYS A 95 -12.45 -22.69 14.66
CA LYS A 95 -11.10 -22.11 14.57
C LYS A 95 -10.83 -21.16 15.73
N LYS A 96 -9.55 -20.82 15.96
CA LYS A 96 -9.15 -19.84 16.98
C LYS A 96 -9.82 -18.49 16.69
N PRO A 97 -10.64 -17.94 17.61
CA PRO A 97 -11.47 -16.78 17.31
C PRO A 97 -10.75 -15.45 17.51
N ILE A 98 -9.68 -15.40 18.29
CA ILE A 98 -8.90 -14.17 18.51
C ILE A 98 -7.94 -13.97 17.34
N ILE A 99 -8.05 -12.82 16.67
CA ILE A 99 -7.20 -12.42 15.54
C ILE A 99 -6.69 -10.98 15.72
N GLY A 100 -5.74 -10.58 14.89
CA GLY A 100 -5.25 -9.20 14.81
C GLY A 100 -3.97 -8.95 15.57
N ASN A 101 -3.56 -7.68 15.61
CA ASN A 101 -2.37 -7.19 16.30
C ASN A 101 -2.71 -5.89 17.06
N GLU A 102 -1.96 -5.54 18.10
CA GLU A 102 -2.08 -4.23 18.76
C GLU A 102 -1.42 -3.10 17.93
N ASP A 103 -0.41 -3.43 17.13
CA ASP A 103 0.14 -2.54 16.10
C ASP A 103 -0.78 -2.57 14.85
N CYS A 104 -1.87 -1.80 14.92
CA CYS A 104 -2.94 -1.80 13.91
C CYS A 104 -3.39 -0.40 13.46
N LEU A 105 -2.68 0.67 13.86
CA LEU A 105 -3.06 2.07 13.57
C LEU A 105 -2.60 2.50 12.16
N TYR A 106 -3.20 1.86 11.16
CA TYR A 106 -2.92 2.08 9.74
C TYR A 106 -4.20 2.36 8.96
N LEU A 107 -4.06 3.04 7.83
CA LEU A 107 -5.14 3.27 6.88
C LEU A 107 -4.70 2.85 5.47
N ASP A 108 -5.69 2.58 4.63
CA ASP A 108 -5.52 2.28 3.23
C ASP A 108 -6.16 3.40 2.40
N VAL A 109 -5.44 3.90 1.40
CA VAL A 109 -5.91 4.97 0.50
C VAL A 109 -5.98 4.45 -0.92
N TYR A 110 -7.12 4.65 -1.58
CA TYR A 110 -7.33 4.30 -2.97
C TYR A 110 -7.68 5.57 -3.77
N THR A 111 -7.10 5.71 -4.96
CA THR A 111 -7.41 6.83 -5.86
C THR A 111 -7.30 6.38 -7.32
N PRO A 112 -8.18 6.84 -8.22
CA PRO A 112 -8.09 6.49 -9.64
C PRO A 112 -6.88 7.14 -10.33
N ARG A 113 -6.37 8.27 -9.82
CA ARG A 113 -5.18 8.96 -10.35
C ARG A 113 -4.56 9.90 -9.33
N LEU A 114 -3.29 10.25 -9.52
CA LEU A 114 -2.66 11.35 -8.79
C LEU A 114 -3.04 12.69 -9.46
N PRO A 115 -3.19 13.76 -8.67
CA PRO A 115 -3.45 15.09 -9.23
C PRO A 115 -2.23 15.59 -10.00
N SER A 116 -2.48 16.24 -11.13
CA SER A 116 -1.49 16.99 -11.90
C SER A 116 -1.67 18.50 -11.64
N ARG A 117 -0.65 19.29 -11.98
CA ARG A 117 -0.70 20.75 -11.81
C ARG A 117 -1.89 21.33 -12.59
N GLY A 118 -2.80 21.99 -11.89
CA GLY A 118 -4.00 22.60 -12.48
C GLY A 118 -5.25 21.71 -12.46
N ASP A 119 -5.15 20.47 -11.96
CA ASP A 119 -6.33 19.64 -11.73
C ASP A 119 -7.20 20.20 -10.60
N ARG A 120 -8.52 20.04 -10.75
CA ARG A 120 -9.44 20.13 -9.61
C ARG A 120 -9.24 18.89 -8.74
N LEU A 121 -9.05 19.10 -7.44
CA LEU A 121 -8.94 18.00 -6.48
C LEU A 121 -10.23 17.18 -6.46
N MET A 122 -10.07 15.86 -6.37
CA MET A 122 -11.19 14.93 -6.21
C MET A 122 -11.76 15.03 -4.80
N GLU A 123 -13.03 14.68 -4.67
CA GLU A 123 -13.68 14.56 -3.36
C GLU A 123 -13.11 13.35 -2.60
N VAL A 124 -12.97 13.50 -1.28
CA VAL A 124 -12.43 12.46 -0.39
C VAL A 124 -13.57 11.88 0.43
N VAL A 125 -13.67 10.56 0.43
CA VAL A 125 -14.59 9.79 1.28
C VAL A 125 -13.75 9.02 2.29
N VAL A 126 -14.07 9.17 3.58
CA VAL A 126 -13.42 8.48 4.70
C VAL A 126 -14.42 7.55 5.35
#